data_AF-A0AAW0IPS6-F1
#
_entry.id   AF-A0AAW0IPS6-F1
#
_cell.length_a   1.000
_cell.length_b   1.000
_cell.length_c   1.000
_cell.angle_alpha   90.00
_cell.angle_beta   90.00
_cell.angle_gamma   90.00
#
_symmetry.space_group_name_H-M   'P 1'
#
loop_
_entity.id
_entity.type
_entity.pdbx_description
1 polymer ?
#
loop_
_entity_poly.entity_id
_entity_poly.type
_entity_poly.pdbx_seq_one_letter_code
_entity_poly.pdbx_strand_id
1 'polypeptide(L)'
;MKEAKKLKSKAEAMADKTGKAFKYLEAVLSFIECGMATESEGSAKAAYAVYSEAIELIRFTMSLKSFSDTVAPAQEKIFAVLCLRCQSLVNMAMFRCKKDIVMKYSRTLSDHFKSSSKVAQAPSPCMARSTGVPSPLSPMPSPASSVGSQSSVGSMGSSGVTATISTPVTIQNMTSAYVNFTSHVLKAFDLWDQAEALTKKNKDFFAQLSTKVRILALNSSLVDLVHYTRQGLQRLRQAPKTP
;
A
#
# COMPACT_ATOMS: atom_id res chain seq x y z
N MET A 1 -14.21 13.52 17.44
CA MET A 1 -13.95 14.62 16.46
C MET A 1 -13.61 15.97 17.11
N LYS A 2 -14.44 16.49 18.03
CA LYS A 2 -14.23 17.84 18.64
C LYS A 2 -12.85 18.01 19.27
N GLU A 3 -12.40 17.04 20.07
CA GLU A 3 -11.08 17.11 20.73
C GLU A 3 -9.92 17.12 19.73
N ALA A 4 -10.02 16.33 18.65
CA ALA A 4 -9.01 16.30 17.59
C ALA A 4 -8.85 17.67 16.91
N LYS A 5 -9.96 18.32 16.55
CA LYS A 5 -9.95 19.67 15.98
C LYS A 5 -9.37 20.71 16.94
N LYS A 6 -9.77 20.67 18.21
CA LYS A 6 -9.25 21.54 19.27
C LYS A 6 -7.74 21.39 19.45
N LEU A 7 -7.22 20.15 19.47
CA LEU A 7 -5.78 19.89 19.57
C LEU A 7 -5.03 20.37 18.32
N LYS A 8 -5.60 20.17 17.12
CA LYS A 8 -5.04 20.67 15.87
C LYS A 8 -4.92 22.20 15.88
N SER A 9 -5.98 22.92 16.26
CA SER A 9 -5.94 24.39 16.36
C SER A 9 -4.96 24.88 17.43
N LYS A 10 -4.83 24.17 18.56
CA LYS A 10 -3.79 24.46 19.54
C LYS A 10 -2.39 24.32 18.96
N ALA A 11 -2.12 23.30 18.13
CA ALA A 11 -0.83 23.15 17.45
C ALA A 11 -0.58 24.26 16.43
N GLU A 12 -1.61 24.71 15.71
CA GLU A 12 -1.51 25.79 14.72
C GLU A 12 -1.01 27.09 15.35
N ALA A 13 -1.47 27.40 16.57
CA ALA A 13 -1.05 28.56 17.34
C ALA A 13 0.36 28.47 17.95
N MET A 14 1.05 27.32 17.86
CA MET A 14 2.40 27.15 18.40
C MET A 14 3.47 27.63 17.42
N ALA A 15 4.44 28.41 17.91
CA ALA A 15 5.59 28.87 17.12
C ALA A 15 6.72 27.82 17.06
N ASP A 16 6.99 27.12 18.18
CA ASP A 16 8.02 26.08 18.22
C ASP A 16 7.59 24.85 17.39
N LYS A 17 8.41 24.51 16.40
CA LYS A 17 8.17 23.37 15.50
C LYS A 17 8.10 22.04 16.24
N THR A 18 8.90 21.87 17.29
CA THR A 18 8.95 20.60 18.04
C THR A 18 7.65 20.42 18.85
N GLY A 19 7.30 21.39 19.68
CA GLY A 19 6.05 21.39 20.45
C GLY A 19 4.83 21.31 19.54
N LYS A 20 4.85 22.02 18.40
CA LYS A 20 3.81 21.93 17.37
C LYS A 20 3.65 20.52 16.83
N ALA A 21 4.75 19.83 16.48
CA ALA A 21 4.70 18.45 16.01
C ALA A 21 4.13 17.49 17.08
N PHE A 22 4.55 17.63 18.33
CA PHE A 22 4.02 16.83 19.44
C PHE A 22 2.51 17.06 19.64
N LYS A 23 2.05 18.31 19.53
CA LYS A 23 0.63 18.64 19.67
C LYS A 23 -0.20 18.12 18.48
N TYR A 24 0.33 18.16 17.27
CA TYR A 24 -0.33 17.53 16.13
C TYR A 24 -0.43 16.01 16.28
N LEU A 25 0.60 15.33 16.79
CA LEU A 25 0.50 13.89 17.02
C LEU A 25 -0.58 13.55 18.06
N GLU A 26 -0.78 14.36 19.10
CA GLU A 26 -1.93 14.19 20.01
C GLU A 26 -3.28 14.38 19.29
N ALA A 27 -3.37 15.35 18.38
CA ALA A 27 -4.56 15.55 17.55
C ALA A 27 -4.82 14.33 16.67
N VAL A 28 -3.77 13.78 16.03
CA VAL A 28 -3.83 12.53 15.24
C VAL A 28 -4.40 11.40 16.07
N LEU A 29 -3.92 11.17 17.30
CA LEU A 29 -4.46 10.09 18.14
C LEU A 29 -5.96 10.29 18.42
N SER A 30 -6.39 11.53 18.60
CA SER A 30 -7.81 11.86 18.79
C SER A 30 -8.64 11.70 17.50
N PHE A 31 -8.03 11.88 16.32
CA PHE A 31 -8.65 11.51 15.03
C PHE A 31 -8.79 9.99 14.91
N ILE A 32 -7.78 9.22 15.30
CA ILE A 32 -7.82 7.76 15.28
C ILE A 32 -8.94 7.23 16.18
N GLU A 33 -9.04 7.71 17.43
CA GLU A 33 -10.13 7.35 18.34
C GLU A 33 -11.51 7.75 17.77
N CYS A 34 -11.59 8.89 17.10
CA CYS A 34 -12.82 9.30 16.41
C CYS A 34 -13.19 8.32 15.29
N GLY A 35 -12.22 7.90 14.47
CA GLY A 35 -12.45 6.92 13.41
C GLY A 35 -12.92 5.58 13.97
N MET A 36 -12.32 5.13 15.08
CA MET A 36 -12.72 3.90 15.77
C MET A 36 -14.16 3.97 16.30
N ALA A 37 -14.54 5.10 16.91
CA ALA A 37 -15.91 5.33 17.35
C ALA A 37 -16.89 5.30 16.17
N THR A 38 -16.54 5.95 15.06
CA THR A 38 -17.35 5.94 13.84
C THR A 38 -17.48 4.54 13.19
N GLU A 39 -16.44 3.69 13.28
CA GLU A 39 -16.56 2.28 12.89
C GLU A 39 -17.53 1.52 13.80
N SER A 40 -17.44 1.74 15.12
CA SER A 40 -18.30 1.09 16.10
C SER A 40 -19.78 1.50 15.96
N GLU A 41 -20.05 2.69 15.44
CA GLU A 41 -21.38 3.19 15.09
C GLU A 41 -21.88 2.64 13.74
N GLY A 42 -21.11 1.78 13.07
CA GLY A 42 -21.49 1.07 11.84
C GLY A 42 -21.12 1.78 10.54
N SER A 43 -20.40 2.91 10.57
CA SER A 43 -20.08 3.70 9.38
C SER A 43 -18.63 3.57 8.93
N ALA A 44 -18.30 2.43 8.31
CA ALA A 44 -16.95 2.17 7.76
C ALA A 44 -16.52 3.23 6.71
N LYS A 45 -17.46 3.78 5.93
CA LYS A 45 -17.17 4.84 4.95
C LYS A 45 -16.75 6.15 5.63
N ALA A 46 -17.44 6.57 6.69
CA ALA A 46 -17.09 7.79 7.41
C ALA A 46 -15.78 7.60 8.20
N ALA A 47 -15.59 6.44 8.84
CA ALA A 47 -14.34 6.12 9.51
C ALA A 47 -13.14 6.15 8.56
N TYR A 48 -13.28 5.62 7.34
CA TYR A 48 -12.24 5.71 6.31
C TYR A 48 -11.84 7.15 6.01
N ALA A 49 -12.80 8.09 5.93
CA ALA A 49 -12.50 9.50 5.70
C ALA A 49 -11.73 10.12 6.88
N VAL A 50 -12.15 9.81 8.12
CA VAL A 50 -11.46 10.27 9.34
C VAL A 50 -10.02 9.74 9.40
N TYR A 51 -9.80 8.48 9.03
CA TYR A 51 -8.45 7.91 8.96
C TYR A 51 -7.60 8.53 7.84
N SER A 52 -8.20 8.86 6.71
CA SER A 52 -7.51 9.60 5.64
C SER A 52 -7.02 10.96 6.12
N GLU A 53 -7.88 11.71 6.82
CA GLU A 53 -7.49 13.00 7.44
C GLU A 53 -6.37 12.81 8.47
N ALA A 54 -6.43 11.74 9.28
CA ALA A 54 -5.37 11.41 10.24
C ALA A 54 -4.03 11.17 9.55
N ILE A 55 -4.00 10.39 8.46
CA ILE A 55 -2.79 10.13 7.68
C ILE A 55 -2.21 11.43 7.09
N GLU A 56 -3.05 12.29 6.51
CA GLU A 56 -2.61 13.57 5.97
C GLU A 56 -1.98 14.45 7.05
N LEU A 57 -2.60 14.51 8.23
CA LEU A 57 -2.08 15.25 9.36
C LEU A 57 -0.74 14.67 9.86
N ILE A 58 -0.56 13.35 9.86
CA ILE A 58 0.73 12.74 10.21
C ILE A 58 1.81 13.15 9.20
N ARG A 59 1.52 13.08 7.88
CA ARG A 59 2.50 13.50 6.85
C ARG A 59 2.90 14.96 7.03
N PHE A 60 1.93 15.84 7.26
CA PHE A 60 2.19 17.24 7.56
C PHE A 60 3.06 17.40 8.82
N THR A 61 2.72 16.69 9.89
CA THR A 61 3.49 16.70 11.15
C THR A 61 4.94 16.29 10.91
N MET A 62 5.17 15.24 10.13
CA MET A 62 6.51 14.77 9.78
C MET A 62 7.26 15.72 8.84
N SER A 63 6.58 16.57 8.06
CA SER A 63 7.24 17.58 7.23
C SER A 63 7.70 18.84 8.00
N LEU A 64 7.27 19.02 9.25
CA LEU A 64 7.65 20.19 10.05
C LEU A 64 9.14 20.21 10.39
N LYS A 65 9.79 19.04 10.42
CA LYS A 65 11.22 18.87 10.71
C LYS A 65 11.75 17.63 9.99
N SER A 66 13.06 17.55 9.78
CA SER A 66 13.71 16.36 9.19
C SER A 66 13.84 15.23 10.23
N PHE A 67 12.71 14.74 10.76
CA PHE A 67 12.70 13.74 11.84
C PHE A 67 13.31 12.39 11.44
N SER A 68 13.50 12.16 10.13
CA SER A 68 14.06 10.94 9.56
C SER A 68 15.52 11.08 9.09
N ASP A 69 16.17 12.21 9.34
CA ASP A 69 17.56 12.43 8.94
C ASP A 69 18.50 11.46 9.68
N THR A 70 19.54 10.97 9.01
CA THR A 70 20.57 10.13 9.64
C THR A 70 21.32 10.89 10.73
N VAL A 71 21.42 12.22 10.59
CA VAL A 71 22.06 13.12 11.57
C VAL A 71 21.07 13.62 12.64
N ALA A 72 19.77 13.34 12.50
CA ALA A 72 18.77 13.84 13.44
C ALA A 72 19.01 13.30 14.87
N PRO A 73 18.74 14.12 15.92
CA PRO A 73 18.78 13.69 17.30
C PRO A 73 17.93 12.44 17.57
N ALA A 74 18.30 11.65 18.58
CA ALA A 74 17.57 10.43 18.95
C ALA A 74 16.09 10.72 19.24
N GLN A 75 15.78 11.86 19.89
CA GLN A 75 14.40 12.27 20.19
C GLN A 75 13.55 12.42 18.92
N GLU A 76 14.13 12.96 17.85
CA GLU A 76 13.45 13.15 16.56
C GLU A 76 13.20 11.83 15.85
N LYS A 77 14.20 10.94 15.87
CA LYS A 77 14.07 9.58 15.33
C LYS A 77 13.01 8.76 16.06
N ILE A 78 12.96 8.87 17.40
CA ILE A 78 11.93 8.20 18.21
C ILE A 78 10.54 8.77 17.88
N PHE A 79 10.41 10.09 17.74
CA PHE A 79 9.17 10.71 17.30
C PHE A 79 8.74 10.21 15.91
N ALA A 80 9.69 10.11 14.96
CA ALA A 80 9.43 9.55 13.63
C ALA A 80 8.91 8.11 13.71
N VAL A 81 9.50 7.26 14.56
CA VAL A 81 9.00 5.89 14.78
C VAL A 81 7.54 5.90 15.22
N LEU A 82 7.17 6.72 16.20
CA LEU A 82 5.78 6.82 16.67
C LEU A 82 4.83 7.21 15.53
N CYS A 83 5.20 8.20 14.72
CA CYS A 83 4.44 8.60 13.54
C CYS A 83 4.33 7.49 12.49
N LEU A 84 5.40 6.75 12.22
CA LEU A 84 5.42 5.63 11.27
C LEU A 84 4.52 4.47 11.74
N ARG A 85 4.54 4.13 13.04
CA ARG A 85 3.63 3.13 13.63
C ARG A 85 2.18 3.55 13.48
N CYS A 86 1.87 4.83 13.74
CA CYS A 86 0.53 5.38 13.50
C CYS A 86 0.13 5.25 12.03
N GLN A 87 0.96 5.69 11.09
CA GLN A 87 0.62 5.60 9.67
C GLN A 87 0.41 4.16 9.21
N SER A 88 1.27 3.24 9.65
CA SER A 88 1.18 1.83 9.27
C SER A 88 -0.14 1.21 9.72
N LEU A 89 -0.48 1.28 11.01
CA LEU A 89 -1.69 0.66 11.54
C LEU A 89 -2.97 1.37 11.11
N VAL A 90 -2.92 2.69 10.86
CA VAL A 90 -4.06 3.42 10.28
C VAL A 90 -4.28 3.02 8.80
N ASN A 91 -3.22 2.79 8.02
CA ASN A 91 -3.39 2.22 6.67
C ASN A 91 -4.01 0.82 6.72
N MET A 92 -3.61 -0.03 7.67
CA MET A 92 -4.28 -1.32 7.90
C MET A 92 -5.77 -1.14 8.25
N ALA A 93 -6.12 -0.13 9.05
CA ALA A 93 -7.51 0.20 9.35
C ALA A 93 -8.30 0.65 8.12
N MET A 94 -7.72 1.52 7.29
CA MET A 94 -8.34 1.95 6.03
C MET A 94 -8.60 0.78 5.09
N PHE A 95 -7.67 -0.18 4.99
CA PHE A 95 -7.90 -1.42 4.26
C PHE A 95 -9.07 -2.23 4.86
N ARG A 96 -9.10 -2.39 6.19
CA ARG A 96 -10.19 -3.12 6.88
C ARG A 96 -11.57 -2.52 6.56
N CYS A 97 -11.71 -1.19 6.53
CA CYS A 97 -12.97 -0.51 6.15
C CYS A 97 -13.48 -0.87 4.74
N LYS A 98 -12.60 -1.40 3.86
CA LYS A 98 -12.91 -1.74 2.47
C LYS A 98 -12.75 -3.22 2.16
N LYS A 99 -12.42 -4.05 3.15
CA LYS A 99 -12.06 -5.47 2.97
C LYS A 99 -13.12 -6.24 2.18
N ASP A 100 -14.40 -6.09 2.52
CA ASP A 100 -15.47 -6.82 1.84
C ASP A 100 -15.63 -6.41 0.37
N ILE A 101 -15.45 -5.12 0.08
CA ILE A 101 -15.46 -4.58 -1.29
C ILE A 101 -14.26 -5.14 -2.07
N VAL A 102 -13.07 -5.14 -1.48
CA VAL A 102 -11.86 -5.70 -2.07
C VAL A 102 -12.03 -7.19 -2.38
N MET A 103 -12.59 -7.97 -1.44
CA MET A 103 -12.84 -9.40 -1.65
C MET A 103 -13.87 -9.65 -2.76
N LYS A 104 -14.90 -8.81 -2.87
CA LYS A 104 -15.87 -8.86 -3.97
C LYS A 104 -15.20 -8.57 -5.31
N TYR A 105 -14.44 -7.47 -5.40
CA TYR A 105 -13.74 -7.08 -6.63
C TYR A 105 -12.69 -8.11 -7.02
N SER A 106 -11.95 -8.68 -6.07
CA SER A 106 -10.97 -9.75 -6.32
C SER A 106 -11.60 -10.92 -7.07
N ARG A 107 -12.76 -11.42 -6.60
CA ARG A 107 -13.50 -12.51 -7.25
C ARG A 107 -13.96 -12.11 -8.65
N THR A 108 -14.70 -11.00 -8.76
CA THR A 108 -15.25 -10.53 -10.04
C THR A 108 -14.17 -10.28 -11.09
N LEU A 109 -13.06 -9.65 -10.72
CA LEU A 109 -11.94 -9.39 -11.61
C LEU A 109 -11.24 -10.68 -12.03
N SER A 110 -11.01 -11.61 -11.09
CA SER A 110 -10.39 -12.90 -11.38
C SER A 110 -11.21 -13.71 -12.39
N ASP A 111 -12.53 -13.76 -12.22
CA ASP A 111 -13.43 -14.48 -13.12
C ASP A 111 -13.47 -13.84 -14.51
N HIS A 112 -13.52 -12.51 -14.57
CA HIS A 112 -13.51 -11.76 -15.83
C HIS A 112 -12.22 -12.01 -16.63
N PHE A 113 -11.04 -11.87 -16.00
CA PHE A 113 -9.77 -12.04 -16.71
C PHE A 113 -9.47 -13.50 -17.09
N LYS A 114 -9.94 -14.48 -16.30
CA LYS A 114 -9.88 -15.90 -16.68
C LYS A 114 -10.80 -16.24 -17.86
N SER A 115 -11.95 -15.59 -17.97
CA SER A 115 -12.90 -15.83 -19.06
C SER A 115 -12.47 -15.11 -20.35
N SER A 116 -11.96 -13.87 -20.22
CA SER A 116 -11.47 -13.08 -21.35
C SER A 116 -10.24 -13.70 -22.03
N SER A 117 -9.34 -14.37 -21.28
CA SER A 117 -8.18 -15.04 -21.87
C SER A 117 -8.56 -16.24 -22.75
N LYS A 118 -9.67 -16.92 -22.44
CA LYS A 118 -10.20 -18.03 -23.25
C LYS A 118 -10.88 -17.55 -24.53
N VAL A 119 -11.44 -16.34 -24.54
CA VAL A 119 -12.13 -15.76 -25.71
C VAL A 119 -11.16 -15.03 -26.64
N ALA A 120 -10.09 -14.43 -26.10
CA ALA A 120 -9.09 -13.72 -26.89
C ALA A 120 -8.13 -14.65 -27.68
N GLN A 121 -8.06 -15.93 -27.32
CA GLN A 121 -7.42 -16.94 -28.17
C GLN A 121 -8.48 -17.58 -29.07
N ALA A 122 -8.47 -17.23 -30.36
CA ALA A 122 -9.20 -18.01 -31.34
C ALA A 122 -8.72 -19.47 -31.26
N PRO A 123 -9.62 -20.48 -31.19
CA PRO A 123 -9.20 -21.87 -31.20
C PRO A 123 -8.44 -22.11 -32.50
N SER A 124 -7.14 -22.38 -32.40
CA SER A 124 -6.29 -22.65 -33.56
C SER A 124 -6.71 -24.00 -34.15
N PRO A 125 -7.21 -24.07 -35.41
CA PRO A 125 -7.69 -25.31 -35.99
C PRO A 125 -6.50 -26.09 -36.58
N CYS A 126 -5.67 -26.70 -35.73
CA CYS A 126 -4.60 -27.59 -36.19
C CYS A 126 -4.43 -28.77 -35.23
N MET A 127 -5.43 -29.65 -35.16
CA MET A 127 -5.20 -31.08 -34.90
C MET A 127 -6.17 -31.88 -35.74
N ALA A 128 -5.90 -31.95 -37.05
CA ALA A 128 -6.43 -33.01 -37.87
C ALA A 128 -5.85 -34.33 -37.35
N ARG A 129 -6.72 -35.19 -36.86
CA ARG A 129 -6.46 -36.56 -36.46
C ARG A 129 -6.01 -37.35 -37.69
N SER A 130 -4.70 -37.40 -37.97
CA SER A 130 -4.15 -38.31 -38.99
C SER A 130 -4.15 -39.72 -38.45
N THR A 131 -5.10 -40.51 -38.91
CA THR A 131 -5.05 -41.97 -38.90
C THR A 131 -3.95 -42.45 -39.85
N GLY A 132 -2.94 -43.14 -39.30
CA GLY A 132 -2.21 -44.20 -39.99
C GLY A 132 -1.02 -43.82 -40.88
N VAL A 133 0.09 -44.55 -40.63
CA VAL A 133 1.20 -44.94 -41.53
C VAL A 133 2.52 -44.14 -41.38
N PRO A 134 3.69 -44.83 -41.29
CA PRO A 134 4.91 -44.28 -40.71
C PRO A 134 5.84 -43.58 -41.71
N SER A 135 6.74 -42.75 -41.18
CA SER A 135 7.79 -42.01 -41.88
C SER A 135 8.66 -42.86 -42.80
N PRO A 136 9.29 -42.23 -43.82
CA PRO A 136 10.69 -42.51 -44.07
C PRO A 136 11.55 -41.23 -44.25
N LEU A 137 12.63 -41.21 -43.47
CA LEU A 137 14.01 -40.77 -43.76
C LEU A 137 14.28 -39.73 -44.87
N SER A 138 15.03 -38.69 -44.48
CA SER A 138 15.79 -37.75 -45.33
C SER A 138 16.80 -38.50 -46.24
N PRO A 139 17.24 -37.93 -47.40
CA PRO A 139 18.34 -36.96 -47.37
C PRO A 139 18.32 -35.88 -48.47
N MET A 140 19.04 -34.78 -48.21
CA MET A 140 19.45 -33.77 -49.19
C MET A 140 20.50 -34.36 -50.15
N PRO A 141 20.45 -34.01 -51.46
CA PRO A 141 21.55 -33.22 -52.02
C PRO A 141 21.11 -32.23 -53.13
N SER A 142 21.82 -31.10 -53.24
CA SER A 142 21.89 -30.21 -54.43
C SER A 142 22.97 -30.74 -55.40
N PRO A 143 23.11 -30.34 -56.70
CA PRO A 143 22.82 -29.00 -57.27
C PRO A 143 22.33 -28.91 -58.75
N ALA A 144 22.06 -27.64 -59.15
CA ALA A 144 22.17 -27.03 -60.49
C ALA A 144 20.97 -26.93 -61.47
N SER A 145 20.73 -25.66 -61.87
CA SER A 145 20.25 -25.12 -63.16
C SER A 145 18.76 -25.12 -63.55
N SER A 146 18.17 -23.91 -63.48
CA SER A 146 17.66 -23.11 -64.62
C SER A 146 16.16 -22.77 -64.72
N VAL A 147 15.93 -21.46 -64.96
CA VAL A 147 14.79 -20.75 -65.59
C VAL A 147 13.47 -20.51 -64.83
N GLY A 148 13.19 -19.21 -64.61
CA GLY A 148 11.84 -18.59 -64.52
C GLY A 148 11.09 -18.87 -63.20
N SER A 149 10.34 -17.97 -62.56
CA SER A 149 9.65 -16.75 -62.97
C SER A 149 9.23 -15.99 -61.70
N GLN A 150 8.68 -14.81 -61.91
CA GLN A 150 8.46 -13.72 -60.97
C GLN A 150 7.63 -13.98 -59.70
N SER A 151 7.87 -13.07 -58.74
CA SER A 151 6.93 -12.42 -57.80
C SER A 151 6.26 -13.24 -56.70
N SER A 152 6.66 -12.98 -55.46
CA SER A 152 5.81 -12.22 -54.52
C SER A 152 6.59 -11.88 -53.26
N VAL A 153 6.79 -10.57 -53.08
CA VAL A 153 7.23 -9.93 -51.84
C VAL A 153 6.07 -10.03 -50.85
N GLY A 154 6.30 -10.59 -49.68
CA GLY A 154 5.23 -10.75 -48.69
C GLY A 154 5.65 -11.28 -47.33
N SER A 155 6.90 -11.07 -46.92
CA SER A 155 7.29 -11.15 -45.51
C SER A 155 7.60 -9.75 -45.04
N MET A 156 6.68 -9.15 -44.29
CA MET A 156 6.89 -8.26 -43.15
C MET A 156 5.59 -7.49 -42.89
N GLY A 157 4.88 -7.90 -41.85
CA GLY A 157 3.63 -7.29 -41.46
C GLY A 157 3.03 -7.85 -40.19
N SER A 158 3.84 -8.45 -39.31
CA SER A 158 3.47 -8.54 -37.89
C SER A 158 3.58 -7.12 -37.32
N SER A 159 2.64 -6.25 -37.71
CA SER A 159 2.32 -5.10 -36.87
C SER A 159 1.96 -5.70 -35.54
N GLY A 160 2.81 -5.44 -34.54
CA GLY A 160 2.53 -5.74 -33.15
C GLY A 160 1.23 -5.04 -32.77
N VAL A 161 0.11 -5.70 -33.03
CA VAL A 161 -1.15 -5.40 -32.37
C VAL A 161 -0.83 -5.74 -30.92
N THR A 162 -0.52 -4.70 -30.16
CA THR A 162 -0.69 -4.75 -28.72
C THR A 162 -2.08 -5.34 -28.53
N ALA A 163 -2.14 -6.57 -28.01
CA ALA A 163 -3.39 -7.27 -27.76
C ALA A 163 -4.19 -6.41 -26.78
N THR A 164 -5.04 -5.54 -27.32
CA THR A 164 -5.82 -4.60 -26.55
C THR A 164 -7.07 -5.35 -26.12
N ILE A 165 -7.06 -5.82 -24.88
CA ILE A 165 -8.23 -6.41 -24.25
C ILE A 165 -9.21 -5.26 -23.98
N SER A 166 -10.25 -5.14 -24.80
CA SER A 166 -11.36 -4.22 -24.53
C SER A 166 -12.04 -4.64 -23.23
N THR A 167 -11.84 -3.85 -22.18
CA THR A 167 -12.42 -4.11 -20.85
C THR A 167 -13.57 -3.15 -20.60
N PRO A 168 -14.75 -3.63 -20.14
CA PRO A 168 -15.84 -2.74 -19.76
C PRO A 168 -15.39 -1.70 -18.73
N VAL A 169 -15.90 -0.47 -18.82
CA VAL A 169 -15.58 0.63 -17.88
C VAL A 169 -15.79 0.21 -16.41
N THR A 170 -16.80 -0.63 -16.15
CA THR A 170 -17.05 -1.22 -14.83
C THR A 170 -15.85 -2.03 -14.31
N ILE A 171 -15.21 -2.84 -15.16
CA ILE A 171 -14.03 -3.65 -14.81
C ILE A 171 -12.83 -2.75 -14.54
N GLN A 172 -12.65 -1.68 -15.32
CA GLN A 172 -11.59 -0.70 -15.10
C GLN A 172 -11.76 0.01 -13.75
N ASN A 173 -12.98 0.48 -13.44
CA ASN A 173 -13.28 1.13 -12.16
C ASN A 173 -13.07 0.18 -10.97
N MET A 174 -13.53 -1.07 -11.07
CA MET A 174 -13.28 -2.09 -10.04
C MET A 174 -11.78 -2.36 -9.86
N THR A 175 -11.02 -2.43 -10.95
CA THR A 175 -9.57 -2.63 -10.92
C THR A 175 -8.87 -1.48 -10.23
N SER A 176 -9.18 -0.24 -10.62
CA SER A 176 -8.62 0.97 -10.01
C SER A 176 -8.91 1.03 -8.50
N ALA A 177 -10.17 0.80 -8.11
CA ALA A 177 -10.56 0.77 -6.70
C ALA A 177 -9.88 -0.37 -5.93
N TYR A 178 -9.78 -1.57 -6.52
CA TYR A 178 -9.07 -2.70 -5.95
C TYR A 178 -7.60 -2.35 -5.65
N VAL A 179 -6.88 -1.86 -6.67
CA VAL A 179 -5.47 -1.45 -6.54
C VAL A 179 -5.30 -0.38 -5.47
N ASN A 180 -6.16 0.64 -5.47
CA ASN A 180 -6.11 1.71 -4.48
C ASN A 180 -6.27 1.17 -3.06
N PHE A 181 -7.30 0.37 -2.80
CA PHE A 181 -7.56 -0.17 -1.47
C PHE A 181 -6.49 -1.17 -1.02
N THR A 182 -6.00 -2.04 -1.89
CA THR A 182 -4.90 -2.96 -1.56
C THR A 182 -3.57 -2.23 -1.35
N SER A 183 -3.37 -1.05 -1.97
CA SER A 183 -2.15 -0.25 -1.77
C SER A 183 -1.94 0.16 -0.31
N HIS A 184 -3.01 0.29 0.47
CA HIS A 184 -2.89 0.58 1.90
C HIS A 184 -2.17 -0.53 2.66
N VAL A 185 -2.37 -1.79 2.27
CA VAL A 185 -1.65 -2.92 2.89
C VAL A 185 -0.16 -2.79 2.61
N LEU A 186 0.23 -2.58 1.35
CA LEU A 186 1.64 -2.41 0.96
C LEU A 186 2.30 -1.25 1.72
N LYS A 187 1.66 -0.08 1.73
CA LYS A 187 2.12 1.09 2.49
C LYS A 187 2.28 0.77 3.97
N ALA A 188 1.35 0.00 4.55
CA ALA A 188 1.43 -0.36 5.95
C ALA A 188 2.68 -1.20 6.27
N PHE A 189 3.01 -2.18 5.44
CA PHE A 189 4.23 -2.97 5.58
C PHE A 189 5.48 -2.10 5.42
N ASP A 190 5.57 -1.30 4.36
CA ASP A 190 6.75 -0.45 4.10
C ASP A 190 7.01 0.54 5.25
N LEU A 191 5.95 1.15 5.80
CA LEU A 191 6.05 2.07 6.92
C LEU A 191 6.41 1.35 8.23
N TRP A 192 5.91 0.13 8.41
CA TRP A 192 6.24 -0.71 9.56
C TRP A 192 7.72 -1.08 9.56
N ASP A 193 8.25 -1.51 8.43
CA ASP A 193 9.66 -1.88 8.29
C ASP A 193 10.60 -0.69 8.49
N GLN A 194 10.22 0.50 8.00
CA GLN A 194 10.93 1.74 8.31
C GLN A 194 10.93 2.03 9.82
N ALA A 195 9.79 1.83 10.49
CA ALA A 195 9.70 2.00 11.94
C ALA A 195 10.58 0.99 12.69
N GLU A 196 10.63 -0.27 12.25
CA GLU A 196 11.51 -1.30 12.82
C GLU A 196 12.99 -0.94 12.66
N ALA A 197 13.40 -0.48 11.47
CA ALA A 197 14.78 -0.08 11.21
C ALA A 197 15.24 1.05 12.14
N LEU A 198 14.38 2.05 12.39
CA LEU A 198 14.66 3.14 13.33
C LEU A 198 14.57 2.71 14.80
N THR A 199 13.67 1.77 15.13
CA THR A 199 13.54 1.18 16.47
C THR A 199 14.84 0.49 16.88
N LYS A 200 15.48 -0.26 15.97
CA LYS A 200 16.76 -0.94 16.20
C LYS A 200 17.91 0.00 16.57
N LYS A 201 17.83 1.30 16.21
CA LYS A 201 18.83 2.32 16.56
C LYS A 201 18.54 3.01 17.90
N ASN A 202 17.36 2.79 18.50
CA ASN A 202 16.89 3.45 19.71
C ASN A 202 16.31 2.43 20.72
N LYS A 203 16.95 1.25 20.83
CA LYS A 203 16.40 0.07 21.53
C LYS A 203 16.05 0.36 22.98
N ASP A 204 16.88 1.10 23.71
CA ASP A 204 16.67 1.33 25.14
C ASP A 204 15.38 2.10 25.43
N PHE A 205 15.04 3.08 24.58
CA PHE A 205 13.79 3.80 24.69
C PHE A 205 12.59 2.86 24.52
N PHE A 206 12.62 2.03 23.47
CA PHE A 206 11.51 1.14 23.13
C PHE A 206 11.39 -0.08 24.05
N ALA A 207 12.50 -0.61 24.54
CA ALA A 207 12.52 -1.63 25.58
C ALA A 207 11.82 -1.10 26.85
N GLN A 208 12.15 0.13 27.27
CA GLN A 208 11.48 0.75 28.42
C GLN A 208 10.04 1.16 28.15
N LEU A 209 9.66 1.42 26.90
CA LEU A 209 8.26 1.63 26.54
C LEU A 209 7.49 0.30 26.66
N SER A 210 8.07 -0.80 26.17
CA SER A 210 7.45 -2.13 26.21
C SER A 210 7.22 -2.71 27.61
N THR A 211 7.88 -2.18 28.65
CA THR A 211 7.56 -2.58 30.03
C THR A 211 6.26 -1.96 30.55
N LYS A 212 5.85 -0.82 29.99
CA LYS A 212 4.62 -0.11 30.39
C LYS A 212 3.43 -0.40 29.49
N VAL A 213 3.68 -0.78 28.24
CA VAL A 213 2.65 -1.02 27.22
C VAL A 213 2.98 -2.24 26.39
N ARG A 214 1.95 -2.90 25.85
CA ARG A 214 2.12 -4.02 24.93
C ARG A 214 2.97 -3.61 23.72
N ILE A 215 3.91 -4.48 23.32
CA ILE A 215 4.67 -4.33 22.08
C ILE A 215 3.69 -4.36 20.91
N LEU A 216 3.74 -3.33 20.06
CA LEU A 216 2.90 -3.30 18.87
C LEU A 216 3.42 -4.29 17.82
N ALA A 217 2.48 -4.94 17.15
CA ALA A 217 2.66 -5.73 15.94
C ALA A 217 1.80 -5.11 14.81
N LEU A 218 2.06 -5.49 13.55
CA LEU A 218 1.32 -4.94 12.40
C LEU A 218 -0.19 -5.26 12.43
N ASN A 219 -0.57 -6.31 13.17
CA ASN A 219 -1.96 -6.70 13.40
C ASN A 219 -2.53 -6.17 14.73
N SER A 220 -1.80 -5.33 15.48
CA SER A 220 -2.30 -4.74 16.72
C SER A 220 -3.53 -3.87 16.48
N SER A 221 -4.35 -3.74 17.53
CA SER A 221 -5.52 -2.89 17.50
C SER A 221 -5.14 -1.41 17.48
N LEU A 222 -6.06 -0.55 17.00
CA LEU A 222 -5.87 0.90 17.11
C LEU A 222 -5.94 1.39 18.58
N VAL A 223 -6.60 0.65 19.48
CA VAL A 223 -6.58 0.92 20.92
C VAL A 223 -5.15 0.79 21.46
N ASP A 224 -4.50 -0.34 21.15
CA ASP A 224 -3.11 -0.59 21.55
C ASP A 224 -2.18 0.49 20.99
N LEU A 225 -2.35 0.85 19.71
CA LEU A 225 -1.59 1.92 19.08
C LEU A 225 -1.73 3.25 19.84
N VAL A 226 -2.96 3.67 20.11
CA VAL A 226 -3.22 4.96 20.77
C VAL A 226 -2.58 4.98 22.15
N HIS A 227 -2.72 3.90 22.92
CA HIS A 227 -2.11 3.80 24.23
C HIS A 227 -0.57 3.81 24.15
N TYR A 228 0.01 3.00 23.26
CA TYR A 228 1.44 2.93 23.02
C TYR A 228 2.04 4.30 22.64
N THR A 229 1.40 5.00 21.69
CA THR A 229 1.91 6.29 21.21
C THR A 229 1.77 7.40 22.25
N ARG A 230 0.69 7.41 23.05
CA ARG A 230 0.57 8.37 24.18
C ARG A 230 1.69 8.19 25.19
N GLN A 231 1.98 6.94 25.56
CA GLN A 231 3.04 6.63 26.51
C GLN A 231 4.43 6.94 25.95
N GLY A 232 4.64 6.66 24.67
CA GLY A 232 5.85 7.08 23.94
C GLY A 232 6.02 8.60 23.97
N LEU A 233 4.98 9.37 23.65
CA LEU A 233 5.01 10.84 23.68
C LEU A 233 5.29 11.41 25.07
N GLN A 234 4.61 10.89 26.10
CA GLN A 234 4.82 11.33 27.48
C GLN A 234 6.27 11.13 27.90
N ARG A 235 6.82 9.95 27.64
CA ARG A 235 8.22 9.63 27.93
C ARG A 235 9.18 10.52 27.14
N LEU A 236 8.89 10.77 25.87
CA LEU A 236 9.73 11.58 24.99
C LEU A 236 9.78 13.06 25.41
N ARG A 237 8.74 13.56 26.10
CA ARG A 237 8.73 14.91 26.70
C ARG A 237 9.54 15.01 27.99
N GLN A 238 9.64 13.91 28.73
CA GLN A 238 10.40 13.84 29.97
C GLN A 238 11.89 13.56 29.75
N ALA A 239 12.27 13.14 28.54
CA ALA A 239 13.67 12.94 28.18
C ALA A 239 14.43 14.28 28.31
N PRO A 240 15.64 14.29 28.88
CA PRO A 240 16.46 15.48 28.94
C PRO A 240 16.64 16.06 27.53
N LYS A 241 16.45 17.36 27.36
CA LYS A 241 16.89 18.03 26.14
C LYS A 241 18.41 17.95 26.16
N THR A 242 18.99 17.13 25.28
CA THR A 242 20.44 17.16 25.08
C THR A 242 20.84 18.59 24.69
N PRO A 243 21.86 19.16 25.36
CA PRO A 243 22.34 20.51 25.08
C PRO A 243 22.86 20.65 23.65
#